data_AF-A0A6A4H8T1-F1
#
_entry.id   AF-A0A6A4H8T1-F1
#
_cell.length_a   1.000
_cell.length_b   1.000
_cell.length_c   1.000
_cell.angle_alpha   90.00
_cell.angle_beta   90.00
_cell.angle_gamma   90.00
#
_symmetry.space_group_name_H-M   'P 1'
#
loop_
_entity.id
_entity.type
_entity.pdbx_description
1 polymer ?
#
loop_
_entity_poly.entity_id
_entity_poly.type
_entity_poly.pdbx_seq_one_letter_code
_entity_poly.pdbx_strand_id
1 'polypeptide(L)'
;MATPIPLPSRNERKAPKWDSQYEEQLPTFFEEFKTVAKDAAIDSDDVKMKKESLRYVDAKTMRFWRSLDTFEDNTKTWKDFKMEVLSNYPGAEQLPKTTTETLKKVVAKYTKSGVRDSQELAEYHREFATVAKSLTKHGILSGVQVAGYYVQVFPDSVRAQLNMRLQFQHTGKKKGEAYSLAELKSAVDFLLTDANTSLIDSLSIRGINATIGERSVHCVTDSGCSIVAMSDTACNAFGIAFDPGRTIPLQSANGETDWTLGVAKDVPFRFGEVLAFLQVHIVPSPAYDVLLGRPFEVLTQAHIRNFLSGDQHFTLTDPNSHKTVTIPTIPREPPRYCKGDSRERRK
;
A
#
# COMPACT_ATOMS: atom_id res chain seq x y z
N MET A 1 -48.01 3.87 -23.22
CA MET A 1 -47.42 2.53 -23.00
C MET A 1 -47.42 1.81 -24.33
N ALA A 2 -46.29 1.23 -24.75
CA ALA A 2 -46.22 0.49 -26.01
C ALA A 2 -47.13 -0.75 -25.91
N THR A 3 -47.88 -1.04 -26.97
CA THR A 3 -48.74 -2.23 -27.06
C THR A 3 -47.86 -3.49 -27.09
N PRO A 4 -48.18 -4.53 -26.29
CA PRO A 4 -47.42 -5.78 -26.29
C PRO A 4 -47.36 -6.40 -27.70
N ILE A 5 -46.18 -6.84 -28.12
CA ILE A 5 -46.00 -7.51 -29.41
C ILE A 5 -46.31 -9.00 -29.22
N PRO A 6 -47.21 -9.61 -30.01
CA PRO A 6 -47.47 -11.04 -29.93
C PRO A 6 -46.18 -11.85 -30.13
N LEU A 7 -46.09 -13.02 -29.48
CA LEU A 7 -45.00 -13.95 -29.73
C LEU A 7 -44.94 -14.32 -31.23
N PRO A 8 -43.76 -14.28 -31.87
CA PRO A 8 -43.58 -14.60 -33.28
C PRO A 8 -43.96 -16.06 -33.54
N SER A 9 -44.57 -16.31 -34.69
CA SER A 9 -44.81 -17.68 -35.16
C SER A 9 -43.48 -18.38 -35.40
N ARG A 10 -43.41 -19.71 -35.20
CA ARG A 10 -42.16 -20.51 -35.31
C ARG A 10 -41.34 -20.26 -36.59
N ASN A 11 -41.99 -19.92 -37.70
CA ASN A 11 -41.35 -19.74 -39.00
C ASN A 11 -40.91 -18.28 -39.27
N GLU A 12 -41.19 -17.35 -38.37
CA GLU A 12 -40.85 -15.94 -38.55
C GLU A 12 -39.35 -15.69 -38.29
N ARG A 13 -38.82 -14.64 -38.92
CA ARG A 13 -37.40 -14.26 -38.80
C ARG A 13 -36.99 -13.95 -37.36
N LYS A 14 -37.92 -13.45 -36.54
CA LYS A 14 -37.69 -13.07 -35.14
C LYS A 14 -37.95 -14.20 -34.14
N ALA A 15 -38.40 -15.37 -34.60
CA ALA A 15 -38.61 -16.51 -33.72
C ALA A 15 -37.28 -17.05 -33.19
N PRO A 16 -37.17 -17.39 -31.89
CA PRO A 16 -36.01 -18.10 -31.35
C PRO A 16 -35.78 -19.40 -32.11
N LYS A 17 -34.53 -19.69 -32.46
CA LYS A 17 -34.19 -20.88 -33.23
C LYS A 17 -33.23 -21.77 -32.47
N TRP A 18 -33.53 -23.06 -32.47
CA TRP A 18 -32.61 -24.05 -31.95
C TRP A 18 -32.82 -25.38 -32.66
N ASP A 19 -31.70 -26.03 -32.97
CA ASP A 19 -31.65 -27.38 -33.46
C ASP A 19 -30.99 -28.25 -32.39
N SER A 20 -31.71 -29.30 -31.98
CA SER A 20 -31.31 -30.26 -30.95
C SER A 20 -29.96 -30.95 -31.23
N GLN A 21 -29.44 -30.91 -32.46
CA GLN A 21 -28.12 -31.44 -32.80
C GLN A 21 -26.96 -30.54 -32.36
N TYR A 22 -27.22 -29.25 -32.12
CA TYR A 22 -26.22 -28.25 -31.71
C TYR A 22 -26.52 -27.80 -30.28
N GLU A 23 -26.21 -28.66 -29.31
CA GLU A 23 -26.45 -28.42 -27.89
C GLU A 23 -25.81 -27.12 -27.40
N GLU A 24 -24.65 -26.73 -27.95
CA GLU A 24 -23.93 -25.51 -27.61
C GLU A 24 -24.70 -24.22 -27.92
N GLN A 25 -25.73 -24.29 -28.78
CA GLN A 25 -26.59 -23.16 -29.14
C GLN A 25 -27.79 -23.01 -28.19
N LEU A 26 -28.07 -23.99 -27.35
CA LEU A 26 -29.21 -23.99 -26.43
C LEU A 26 -29.21 -22.80 -25.44
N PRO A 27 -28.06 -22.34 -24.91
CA PRO A 27 -28.05 -21.11 -24.11
C PRO A 27 -28.48 -19.87 -24.88
N THR A 28 -28.08 -19.75 -26.15
CA THR A 28 -28.44 -18.63 -27.04
C THR A 28 -29.94 -18.62 -27.30
N PHE A 29 -30.52 -19.79 -27.57
CA PHE A 29 -31.97 -19.96 -27.70
C PHE A 29 -32.74 -19.38 -26.52
N PHE A 30 -32.30 -19.66 -25.28
CA PHE A 30 -32.96 -19.13 -24.10
C PHE A 30 -32.86 -17.60 -23.95
N GLU A 31 -31.77 -16.99 -24.41
CA GLU A 31 -31.63 -15.52 -24.42
C GLU A 31 -32.49 -14.87 -25.52
N GLU A 32 -32.56 -15.49 -26.70
CA GLU A 32 -33.47 -15.08 -27.78
C GLU A 32 -34.93 -15.16 -27.32
N PHE A 33 -35.33 -16.28 -26.72
CA PHE A 33 -36.69 -16.45 -26.17
C PHE A 33 -37.00 -15.41 -25.09
N LYS A 34 -36.06 -15.14 -24.18
CA LYS A 34 -36.25 -14.11 -23.13
C LYS A 34 -36.48 -12.71 -23.72
N THR A 35 -35.81 -12.38 -24.81
CA THR A 35 -35.99 -11.10 -25.51
C THR A 35 -37.40 -11.00 -26.08
N VAL A 36 -37.83 -12.05 -26.78
CA VAL A 36 -39.16 -12.14 -27.40
C VAL A 36 -40.29 -12.19 -26.34
N ALA A 37 -40.05 -12.84 -25.21
CA ALA A 37 -40.97 -12.90 -24.08
C ALA A 37 -41.18 -11.54 -23.41
N LYS A 38 -40.12 -10.72 -23.32
CA LYS A 38 -40.21 -9.33 -22.84
C LYS A 38 -41.04 -8.46 -23.77
N ASP A 39 -40.81 -8.58 -25.08
CA ASP A 39 -41.58 -7.85 -26.09
C ASP A 39 -43.09 -8.22 -26.02
N ALA A 40 -43.39 -9.46 -25.63
CA ALA A 40 -44.74 -9.97 -25.41
C ALA A 40 -45.30 -9.76 -23.99
N ALA A 41 -44.55 -9.11 -23.09
CA ALA A 41 -44.92 -8.87 -21.70
C ALA A 41 -45.32 -10.16 -20.94
N ILE A 42 -44.61 -11.26 -21.17
CA ILE A 42 -44.80 -12.53 -20.43
C ILE A 42 -43.61 -12.89 -19.53
N ASP A 43 -42.57 -12.06 -19.50
CA ASP A 43 -41.30 -12.35 -18.82
C ASP A 43 -41.40 -12.40 -17.29
N SER A 44 -42.50 -11.93 -16.72
CA SER A 44 -42.82 -12.03 -15.29
C SER A 44 -43.66 -13.25 -14.90
N ASP A 45 -44.13 -14.05 -15.86
CA ASP A 45 -44.95 -15.24 -15.62
C ASP A 45 -44.16 -16.51 -15.93
N ASP A 46 -43.61 -17.14 -14.89
CA ASP A 46 -42.78 -18.34 -15.01
C ASP A 46 -43.50 -19.50 -15.69
N VAL A 47 -44.78 -19.70 -15.39
CA VAL A 47 -45.58 -20.80 -15.97
C VAL A 47 -45.77 -20.57 -17.47
N LYS A 48 -46.06 -19.33 -17.86
CA LYS A 48 -46.22 -18.95 -19.27
C LYS A 48 -44.90 -18.99 -20.02
N MET A 49 -43.81 -18.53 -19.42
CA MET A 49 -42.44 -18.64 -19.97
C MET A 49 -42.10 -20.10 -20.28
N LYS A 50 -42.30 -21.02 -19.33
CA LYS A 50 -42.09 -22.47 -19.52
C LYS A 50 -42.91 -23.00 -20.71
N LYS A 51 -44.22 -22.78 -20.70
CA LYS A 51 -45.14 -23.30 -21.73
C LYS A 51 -44.85 -22.74 -23.12
N GLU A 52 -44.61 -21.44 -23.22
CA GLU A 52 -44.44 -20.74 -24.51
C GLU A 52 -43.08 -21.02 -25.16
N SER A 53 -42.04 -21.32 -24.36
CA SER A 53 -40.74 -21.73 -24.90
C SER A 53 -40.80 -23.00 -25.76
N LEU A 54 -41.73 -23.91 -25.44
CA LEU A 54 -41.93 -25.16 -26.17
C LEU A 54 -42.36 -24.95 -27.63
N ARG A 55 -42.93 -23.79 -27.98
CA ARG A 55 -43.38 -23.50 -29.35
C ARG A 55 -42.25 -23.51 -30.38
N TYR A 56 -41.02 -23.29 -29.92
CA TYR A 56 -39.87 -23.07 -30.78
C TYR A 56 -38.94 -24.28 -30.89
N VAL A 57 -39.25 -25.39 -30.22
CA VAL A 57 -38.46 -26.62 -30.27
C VAL A 57 -39.13 -27.71 -31.10
N ASP A 58 -38.39 -28.74 -31.49
CA ASP A 58 -38.92 -29.91 -32.17
C ASP A 58 -39.76 -30.80 -31.24
N ALA A 59 -40.52 -31.73 -31.82
CA ALA A 59 -41.44 -32.57 -31.07
C ALA A 59 -40.75 -33.52 -30.07
N LYS A 60 -39.51 -33.96 -30.34
CA LYS A 60 -38.76 -34.85 -29.45
C LYS A 60 -38.30 -34.06 -28.23
N THR A 61 -37.70 -32.89 -28.45
CA THR A 61 -37.31 -31.97 -27.38
C THR A 61 -38.51 -31.54 -26.54
N MET A 62 -39.62 -31.16 -27.17
CA MET A 62 -40.83 -30.74 -26.46
C MET A 62 -41.33 -31.82 -25.50
N ARG A 63 -41.32 -33.09 -25.91
CA ARG A 63 -41.74 -34.21 -25.05
C ARG A 63 -40.81 -34.36 -23.84
N PHE A 64 -39.51 -34.24 -24.06
CA PHE A 64 -38.52 -34.31 -23.00
C PHE A 64 -38.64 -33.15 -22.01
N TRP A 65 -38.74 -31.90 -22.48
CA TRP A 65 -38.88 -30.75 -21.59
C TRP A 65 -40.17 -30.79 -20.76
N ARG A 66 -41.24 -31.39 -21.30
CA ARG A 66 -42.50 -31.59 -20.56
C ARG A 66 -42.39 -32.62 -19.44
N SER A 67 -41.47 -33.58 -19.54
CA SER A 67 -41.28 -34.61 -18.51
C SER A 67 -40.32 -34.19 -17.40
N LEU A 68 -39.79 -32.97 -17.44
CA LEU A 68 -38.93 -32.46 -16.38
C LEU A 68 -39.76 -32.04 -15.17
N ASP A 69 -39.30 -32.39 -13.97
CA ASP A 69 -40.01 -32.07 -12.72
C ASP A 69 -40.23 -30.56 -12.57
N THR A 70 -39.24 -29.75 -12.98
CA THR A 70 -39.37 -28.28 -12.96
C THR A 70 -40.34 -27.73 -13.98
N PHE A 71 -40.71 -28.50 -15.00
CA PHE A 71 -41.77 -28.12 -15.93
C PHE A 71 -43.14 -28.40 -15.33
N GLU A 72 -43.37 -29.62 -14.85
CA GLU A 72 -44.65 -30.09 -14.30
C GLU A 72 -45.08 -29.30 -13.05
N ASP A 73 -44.13 -28.96 -12.18
CA ASP A 73 -44.39 -28.19 -10.97
C ASP A 73 -44.52 -26.68 -11.28
N ASN A 74 -45.74 -26.15 -11.18
CA ASN A 74 -46.02 -24.73 -11.41
C ASN A 74 -45.39 -23.80 -10.35
N THR A 75 -44.89 -24.32 -9.23
CA THR A 75 -44.18 -23.53 -8.22
C THR A 75 -42.71 -23.29 -8.58
N LYS A 76 -42.18 -24.02 -9.58
CA LYS A 76 -40.81 -23.87 -10.06
C LYS A 76 -40.69 -22.73 -11.05
N THR A 77 -39.65 -21.93 -10.87
CA THR A 77 -39.42 -20.73 -11.66
C THR A 77 -38.87 -21.06 -13.04
N TRP A 78 -38.93 -20.09 -13.96
CA TRP A 78 -38.27 -20.17 -15.25
C TRP A 78 -36.75 -20.44 -15.12
N LYS A 79 -36.14 -19.89 -14.06
CA LYS A 79 -34.72 -20.12 -13.76
C LYS A 79 -34.45 -21.58 -13.44
N ASP A 80 -35.28 -22.20 -12.60
CA ASP A 80 -35.12 -23.61 -12.21
C ASP A 80 -35.27 -24.53 -13.43
N PHE A 81 -36.28 -24.27 -14.26
CA PHE A 81 -36.47 -24.98 -15.51
C PHE A 81 -35.29 -24.84 -16.49
N LYS A 82 -34.80 -23.61 -16.72
CA LYS A 82 -33.62 -23.39 -17.58
C LYS A 82 -32.39 -24.13 -17.05
N MET A 83 -32.18 -24.17 -15.73
CA MET A 83 -31.06 -24.90 -15.13
C MET A 83 -31.18 -26.41 -15.32
N GLU A 84 -32.35 -27.01 -15.06
CA GLU A 84 -32.57 -28.45 -15.25
C GLU A 84 -32.43 -28.83 -16.72
N VAL A 85 -33.02 -28.05 -17.64
CA VAL A 85 -32.85 -28.25 -19.08
C VAL A 85 -31.38 -28.26 -19.44
N LEU A 86 -30.62 -27.20 -19.13
CA LEU A 86 -29.20 -27.10 -19.49
C LEU A 86 -28.35 -28.23 -18.89
N SER A 87 -28.69 -28.74 -17.70
CA SER A 87 -27.97 -29.85 -17.07
C SER A 87 -28.11 -31.18 -17.82
N ASN A 88 -29.14 -31.33 -18.67
CA ASN A 88 -29.39 -32.54 -19.46
C ASN A 88 -28.73 -32.51 -20.85
N TYR A 89 -28.07 -31.40 -21.21
CA TYR A 89 -27.34 -31.24 -22.47
C TYR A 89 -25.87 -30.89 -22.16
N PRO A 90 -24.98 -31.89 -22.03
CA PRO A 90 -23.57 -31.65 -21.73
C PRO A 90 -22.87 -30.73 -22.74
N GLY A 91 -23.29 -30.73 -24.00
CA GLY A 91 -22.77 -29.81 -25.03
C GLY A 91 -23.28 -28.37 -24.88
N ALA A 92 -24.34 -28.13 -24.10
CA ALA A 92 -24.87 -26.81 -23.78
C ALA A 92 -24.10 -26.11 -22.64
N GLU A 93 -23.18 -26.82 -21.98
CA GLU A 93 -22.32 -26.23 -20.96
C GLU A 93 -21.46 -25.13 -21.58
N GLN A 94 -21.74 -23.87 -21.24
CA GLN A 94 -20.88 -22.77 -21.62
C GLN A 94 -19.58 -22.88 -20.83
N LEU A 95 -18.64 -23.68 -21.33
CA LEU A 95 -17.25 -23.57 -20.90
C LEU A 95 -16.83 -22.11 -21.07
N PRO A 96 -16.12 -21.54 -20.09
CA PRO A 96 -15.70 -20.16 -20.21
C PRO A 96 -14.81 -20.04 -21.45
N LYS A 97 -15.14 -19.10 -22.34
CA LYS A 97 -14.28 -18.71 -23.47
C LYS A 97 -12.86 -18.34 -23.00
N THR A 98 -12.74 -17.95 -21.74
CA THR A 98 -11.49 -17.58 -21.08
C THR A 98 -11.00 -18.69 -20.16
N THR A 99 -9.73 -19.07 -20.30
CA THR A 99 -9.08 -20.10 -19.48
C THR A 99 -8.12 -19.50 -18.43
N THR A 100 -7.58 -20.34 -17.55
CA THR A 100 -6.47 -19.95 -16.66
C THR A 100 -5.25 -19.43 -17.41
N GLU A 101 -4.99 -19.93 -18.62
CA GLU A 101 -3.92 -19.46 -19.50
C GLU A 101 -4.21 -18.05 -20.01
N THR A 102 -5.48 -17.72 -20.24
CA THR A 102 -5.89 -16.35 -20.60
C THR A 102 -5.59 -15.39 -19.45
N LEU A 103 -5.91 -15.79 -18.21
CA LEU A 103 -5.58 -15.00 -17.02
C LEU A 103 -4.06 -14.81 -16.85
N LYS A 104 -3.29 -15.90 -17.00
CA LYS A 104 -1.81 -15.85 -16.94
C LYS A 104 -1.22 -14.94 -18.02
N LYS A 105 -1.78 -14.94 -19.24
CA LYS A 105 -1.36 -14.02 -20.31
C LYS A 105 -1.60 -12.56 -19.94
N VAL A 106 -2.72 -12.23 -19.29
CA VAL A 106 -2.97 -10.88 -18.76
C VAL A 106 -1.90 -10.51 -17.75
N VAL A 107 -1.65 -11.37 -16.74
CA VAL A 107 -0.60 -11.10 -15.74
C VAL A 107 0.76 -10.89 -16.42
N ALA A 108 1.19 -11.79 -17.30
CA ALA A 108 2.48 -11.70 -17.99
C ALA A 108 2.62 -10.42 -18.84
N LYS A 109 1.55 -9.97 -19.51
CA LYS A 109 1.53 -8.71 -20.27
C LYS A 109 1.87 -7.52 -19.37
N TYR A 110 1.23 -7.43 -18.20
CA TYR A 110 1.43 -6.33 -17.26
C TYR A 110 2.67 -6.48 -16.38
N THR A 111 3.17 -7.70 -16.15
CA THR A 111 4.49 -7.93 -15.53
C THR A 111 5.60 -7.41 -16.43
N LYS A 112 5.49 -7.59 -17.75
CA LYS A 112 6.50 -7.14 -18.72
C LYS A 112 6.50 -5.62 -18.95
N SER A 113 5.32 -5.01 -18.99
CA SER A 113 5.17 -3.55 -19.19
C SER A 113 5.32 -2.75 -17.89
N GLY A 114 5.03 -3.36 -16.75
CA GLY A 114 4.97 -2.71 -15.45
C GLY A 114 3.60 -2.07 -15.19
N VAL A 115 3.26 -1.96 -13.91
CA VAL A 115 2.10 -1.18 -13.43
C VAL A 115 2.66 -0.08 -12.52
N ARG A 116 2.86 1.12 -13.09
CA ARG A 116 3.64 2.20 -12.49
C ARG A 116 2.78 3.34 -11.97
N ASP A 117 1.58 3.49 -12.50
CA ASP A 117 0.65 4.55 -12.13
C ASP A 117 -0.79 4.04 -12.03
N SER A 118 -1.67 4.90 -11.53
CA SER A 118 -3.10 4.59 -11.34
C SER A 118 -3.83 4.30 -12.66
N GLN A 119 -3.37 4.82 -13.79
CA GLN A 119 -3.98 4.56 -15.10
C GLN A 119 -3.66 3.14 -15.57
N GLU A 120 -2.38 2.77 -15.55
CA GLU A 120 -1.90 1.41 -15.85
C GLU A 120 -2.54 0.38 -14.88
N LEU A 121 -2.69 0.74 -13.60
CA LEU A 121 -3.39 -0.09 -12.62
C LEU A 121 -4.86 -0.29 -12.98
N ALA A 122 -5.54 0.76 -13.43
CA ALA A 122 -6.94 0.67 -13.82
C ALA A 122 -7.13 -0.19 -15.09
N GLU A 123 -6.21 -0.11 -16.04
CA GLU A 123 -6.18 -0.96 -17.24
C GLU A 123 -5.97 -2.44 -16.89
N TYR A 124 -4.93 -2.73 -16.09
CA TYR A 124 -4.67 -4.07 -15.57
C TYR A 124 -5.88 -4.63 -14.83
N HIS A 125 -6.46 -3.85 -13.92
CA HIS A 125 -7.61 -4.27 -13.12
C HIS A 125 -8.80 -4.65 -13.99
N ARG A 126 -9.14 -3.86 -15.02
CA ARG A 126 -10.27 -4.16 -15.92
C ARG A 126 -10.04 -5.48 -16.67
N GLU A 127 -8.89 -5.65 -17.31
CA GLU A 127 -8.59 -6.88 -18.07
C GLU A 127 -8.57 -8.12 -17.16
N PHE A 128 -7.92 -8.02 -16.00
CA PHE A 128 -7.83 -9.13 -15.06
C PHE A 128 -9.22 -9.48 -14.48
N ALA A 129 -9.97 -8.49 -14.01
CA ALA A 129 -11.25 -8.71 -13.35
C ALA A 129 -12.29 -9.34 -14.29
N THR A 130 -12.27 -8.97 -15.59
CA THR A 130 -13.15 -9.58 -16.60
C THR A 130 -12.92 -11.09 -16.72
N VAL A 131 -11.66 -11.52 -16.83
CA VAL A 131 -11.29 -12.94 -16.93
C VAL A 131 -11.55 -13.66 -15.61
N ALA A 132 -11.10 -13.10 -14.49
CA ALA A 132 -11.26 -13.68 -13.16
C ALA A 132 -12.73 -13.90 -12.80
N LYS A 133 -13.61 -12.93 -13.11
CA LYS A 133 -15.07 -13.05 -12.85
C LYS A 133 -15.68 -14.23 -13.59
N SER A 134 -15.27 -14.49 -14.84
CA SER A 134 -15.73 -15.66 -15.59
C SER A 134 -15.25 -16.96 -14.93
N LEU A 135 -13.95 -17.07 -14.64
CA LEU A 135 -13.37 -18.28 -14.03
C LEU A 135 -13.95 -18.60 -12.65
N THR A 136 -14.21 -17.58 -11.81
CA THR A 136 -14.86 -17.78 -10.51
C THR A 136 -16.33 -18.18 -10.66
N LYS A 137 -17.07 -17.61 -11.63
CA LYS A 137 -18.46 -17.99 -11.89
C LYS A 137 -18.60 -19.47 -12.25
N HIS A 138 -17.63 -20.04 -12.96
CA HIS A 138 -17.59 -21.45 -13.33
C HIS A 138 -16.89 -22.35 -12.30
N GLY A 139 -16.54 -21.82 -11.11
CA GLY A 139 -15.92 -22.61 -10.05
C GLY A 139 -14.47 -23.03 -10.31
N ILE A 140 -13.82 -22.50 -11.36
CA ILE A 140 -12.45 -22.86 -11.73
C ILE A 140 -11.43 -22.26 -10.76
N LEU A 141 -11.66 -21.04 -10.29
CA LEU A 141 -10.80 -20.35 -9.33
C LEU A 141 -11.57 -19.88 -8.10
N SER A 142 -11.04 -20.19 -6.92
CA SER A 142 -11.49 -19.62 -5.65
C SER A 142 -11.02 -18.17 -5.48
N GLY A 143 -11.66 -17.42 -4.58
CA GLY A 143 -11.26 -16.03 -4.27
C GLY A 143 -9.80 -15.90 -3.82
N VAL A 144 -9.28 -16.89 -3.09
CA VAL A 144 -7.86 -16.92 -2.65
C VAL A 144 -6.94 -17.07 -3.86
N GLN A 145 -7.27 -17.95 -4.81
CA GLN A 145 -6.46 -18.13 -6.02
C GLN A 145 -6.49 -16.88 -6.89
N VAL A 146 -7.67 -16.26 -7.05
CA VAL A 146 -7.82 -15.00 -7.80
C VAL A 146 -6.96 -13.89 -7.19
N ALA A 147 -7.01 -13.70 -5.88
CA ALA A 147 -6.17 -12.72 -5.18
C ALA A 147 -4.67 -13.02 -5.38
N GLY A 148 -4.29 -14.29 -5.28
CA GLY A 148 -2.91 -14.73 -5.52
C GLY A 148 -2.41 -14.41 -6.93
N TYR A 149 -3.22 -14.67 -7.96
CA TYR A 149 -2.86 -14.28 -9.33
C TYR A 149 -2.81 -12.76 -9.52
N TYR A 150 -3.70 -12.01 -8.88
CA TYR A 150 -3.77 -10.55 -9.05
C TYR A 150 -2.48 -9.86 -8.61
N VAL A 151 -1.86 -10.33 -7.53
CA VAL A 151 -0.66 -9.69 -6.97
C VAL A 151 0.65 -10.10 -7.67
N GLN A 152 0.63 -11.14 -8.51
CA GLN A 152 1.83 -11.62 -9.24
C GLN A 152 2.38 -10.61 -10.24
N VAL A 153 1.56 -9.65 -10.67
CA VAL A 153 2.02 -8.58 -11.56
C VAL A 153 3.07 -7.68 -10.91
N PHE A 154 3.09 -7.60 -9.58
CA PHE A 154 3.93 -6.69 -8.82
C PHE A 154 5.27 -7.32 -8.39
N PRO A 155 6.37 -6.53 -8.33
CA PRO A 155 7.63 -6.96 -7.73
C PRO A 155 7.49 -7.38 -6.26
N ASP A 156 8.43 -8.18 -5.75
CA ASP A 156 8.40 -8.65 -4.34
C ASP A 156 8.37 -7.50 -3.33
N SER A 157 9.08 -6.40 -3.60
CA SER A 157 9.09 -5.20 -2.77
C SER A 157 7.70 -4.57 -2.63
N VAL A 158 7.00 -4.39 -3.75
CA VAL A 158 5.63 -3.84 -3.78
C VAL A 158 4.66 -4.81 -3.12
N ARG A 159 4.84 -6.13 -3.31
CA ARG A 159 4.02 -7.15 -2.63
C ARG A 159 4.18 -7.11 -1.11
N ALA A 160 5.39 -6.87 -0.59
CA ALA A 160 5.62 -6.74 0.84
C ALA A 160 4.89 -5.54 1.44
N GLN A 161 4.96 -4.38 0.79
CA GLN A 161 4.24 -3.17 1.20
C GLN A 161 2.73 -3.34 1.11
N LEU A 162 2.25 -3.94 0.03
CA LEU A 162 0.84 -4.25 -0.17
C LEU A 162 0.30 -5.13 0.96
N ASN A 163 1.05 -6.18 1.34
CA ASN A 163 0.68 -7.05 2.45
C ASN A 163 0.61 -6.30 3.79
N MET A 164 1.60 -5.45 4.10
CA MET A 164 1.56 -4.63 5.33
C MET A 164 0.33 -3.72 5.36
N ARG A 165 0.05 -3.02 4.26
CA ARG A 165 -1.11 -2.13 4.17
C ARG A 165 -2.43 -2.88 4.32
N LEU A 166 -2.59 -4.01 3.64
CA LEU A 166 -3.81 -4.82 3.70
C LEU A 166 -4.06 -5.36 5.11
N GLN A 167 -3.00 -5.76 5.83
CA GLN A 167 -3.13 -6.17 7.24
C GLN A 167 -3.56 -5.01 8.13
N PHE A 168 -3.02 -3.81 7.91
CA PHE A 168 -3.40 -2.61 8.66
C PHE A 168 -4.84 -2.17 8.38
N GLN A 169 -5.30 -2.22 7.12
CA GLN A 169 -6.66 -1.80 6.75
C GLN A 169 -7.73 -2.84 7.13
N HIS A 170 -7.35 -4.11 7.25
CA HIS A 170 -8.28 -5.22 7.48
C HIS A 170 -7.87 -6.06 8.70
N THR A 171 -7.65 -5.40 9.84
CA THR A 171 -7.22 -6.04 11.11
C THR A 171 -8.16 -7.13 11.62
N GLY A 172 -9.43 -7.11 11.22
CA GLY A 172 -10.44 -8.12 11.58
C GLY A 172 -10.46 -9.38 10.70
N LYS A 173 -9.72 -9.42 9.58
CA LYS A 173 -9.69 -10.61 8.70
C LYS A 173 -8.87 -11.74 9.31
N LYS A 174 -9.39 -12.96 9.20
CA LYS A 174 -8.69 -14.16 9.69
C LYS A 174 -7.58 -14.56 8.71
N LYS A 175 -6.52 -15.17 9.25
CA LYS A 175 -5.44 -15.74 8.44
C LYS A 175 -6.02 -16.79 7.48
N GLY A 176 -5.80 -16.59 6.18
CA GLY A 176 -6.31 -17.45 5.11
C GLY A 176 -7.56 -16.92 4.39
N GLU A 177 -8.19 -15.85 4.87
CA GLU A 177 -9.26 -15.18 4.13
C GLU A 177 -8.70 -14.38 2.94
N ALA A 178 -9.35 -14.48 1.79
CA ALA A 178 -8.94 -13.76 0.60
C ALA A 178 -9.21 -12.25 0.71
N TYR A 179 -8.30 -11.45 0.17
CA TYR A 179 -8.60 -10.07 -0.18
C TYR A 179 -9.36 -10.02 -1.50
N SER A 180 -10.43 -9.23 -1.54
CA SER A 180 -11.18 -8.95 -2.76
C SER A 180 -10.34 -8.10 -3.72
N LEU A 181 -10.64 -8.19 -5.02
CA LEU A 181 -9.96 -7.38 -6.03
C LEU A 181 -10.12 -5.88 -5.80
N ALA A 182 -11.21 -5.45 -5.18
CA ALA A 182 -11.46 -4.04 -4.84
C ALA A 182 -10.52 -3.56 -3.71
N GLU A 183 -10.37 -4.36 -2.66
CA GLU A 183 -9.42 -4.09 -1.57
C GLU A 183 -7.98 -4.06 -2.10
N LEU A 184 -7.60 -5.05 -2.92
CA LEU A 184 -6.28 -5.09 -3.54
C LEU A 184 -6.03 -3.87 -4.43
N LYS A 185 -6.99 -3.50 -5.30
CA LYS A 185 -6.85 -2.33 -6.17
C LYS A 185 -6.69 -1.05 -5.35
N SER A 186 -7.53 -0.85 -4.33
CA SER A 186 -7.47 0.34 -3.46
C SER A 186 -6.13 0.45 -2.74
N ALA A 187 -5.62 -0.67 -2.21
CA ALA A 187 -4.34 -0.69 -1.53
C ALA A 187 -3.16 -0.40 -2.48
N VAL A 188 -3.16 -0.96 -3.69
CA VAL A 188 -2.12 -0.67 -4.71
C VAL A 188 -2.22 0.78 -5.20
N ASP A 189 -3.43 1.29 -5.45
CA ASP A 189 -3.62 2.67 -5.92
C ASP A 189 -3.07 3.68 -4.93
N PHE A 190 -3.26 3.44 -3.63
CA PHE A 190 -2.61 4.22 -2.60
C PHE A 190 -1.08 4.13 -2.69
N LEU A 191 -0.51 2.93 -2.81
CA LEU A 191 0.95 2.76 -2.90
C LEU A 191 1.53 3.46 -4.12
N LEU A 192 0.82 3.51 -5.25
CA LEU A 192 1.26 4.23 -6.45
C LEU A 192 1.13 5.74 -6.29
N THR A 193 0.15 6.21 -5.52
CA THR A 193 -0.01 7.63 -5.19
C THR A 193 1.05 8.09 -4.18
N ASP A 194 1.39 7.22 -3.24
CA ASP A 194 2.37 7.43 -2.16
C ASP A 194 3.80 7.05 -2.58
N ALA A 195 4.00 6.42 -3.75
CA ALA A 195 5.32 6.17 -4.33
C ALA A 195 6.04 7.46 -4.76
N ASN A 196 5.32 8.60 -4.84
CA ASN A 196 5.92 9.93 -4.88
C ASN A 196 6.51 10.38 -3.53
N THR A 197 6.20 9.65 -2.46
CA THR A 197 6.78 9.73 -1.12
C THR A 197 7.69 8.51 -0.98
N SER A 198 8.78 8.51 -1.76
CA SER A 198 9.86 7.54 -1.66
C SER A 198 10.12 7.18 -0.19
N LEU A 199 10.05 5.87 0.11
CA LEU A 199 10.59 5.27 1.32
C LEU A 199 11.87 6.00 1.71
N ILE A 200 11.78 6.72 2.81
CA ILE A 200 12.90 7.48 3.34
C ILE A 200 13.85 6.46 3.97
N ASP A 201 14.69 5.82 3.14
CA ASP A 201 15.67 4.82 3.60
C ASP A 201 16.79 5.47 4.43
N SER A 202 17.08 6.75 4.16
CA SER A 202 18.05 7.55 4.93
C SER A 202 17.78 9.04 4.75
N LEU A 203 17.78 9.80 5.85
CA LEU A 203 17.85 11.25 5.83
C LEU A 203 19.13 11.71 6.53
N SER A 204 19.61 12.88 6.13
CA SER A 204 20.70 13.53 6.82
C SER A 204 20.34 13.77 8.29
N ILE A 205 21.23 13.36 9.19
CA ILE A 205 21.19 13.76 10.60
C ILE A 205 21.08 15.29 10.66
N ARG A 206 20.29 15.80 11.59
CA ARG A 206 20.06 17.24 11.76
C ARG A 206 20.87 17.77 12.95
N GLY A 207 21.18 19.06 12.90
CA GLY A 207 21.84 19.78 13.96
C GLY A 207 21.34 21.21 14.08
N ILE A 208 21.72 21.87 15.16
CA ILE A 208 21.45 23.28 15.44
C ILE A 208 22.76 24.02 15.64
N ASN A 209 22.81 25.29 15.27
CA ASN A 209 23.97 26.12 15.55
C ASN A 209 23.82 26.79 16.91
N ALA A 210 24.89 26.74 17.69
CA ALA A 210 25.02 27.48 18.94
C ALA A 210 26.12 28.54 18.81
N THR A 211 26.12 29.50 19.74
CA THR A 211 27.23 30.44 19.91
C THR A 211 27.84 30.24 21.29
N ILE A 212 29.17 30.10 21.35
CA ILE A 212 29.95 30.08 22.59
C ILE A 212 30.90 31.28 22.51
N GLY A 213 30.74 32.24 23.43
CA GLY A 213 31.38 33.54 23.32
C GLY A 213 30.92 34.27 22.05
N GLU A 214 31.85 34.57 21.15
CA GLU A 214 31.58 35.26 19.87
C GLU A 214 31.62 34.33 18.65
N ARG A 215 31.83 33.03 18.86
CA ARG A 215 32.04 32.06 17.78
C ARG A 215 30.87 31.08 17.70
N SER A 216 30.49 30.74 16.47
CA SER A 216 29.44 29.76 16.21
C SER A 216 30.01 28.33 16.12
N VAL A 217 29.27 27.38 16.68
CA VAL A 217 29.56 25.95 16.63
C VAL A 217 28.34 25.18 16.12
N HIS A 218 28.59 24.14 15.32
CA HIS A 218 27.54 23.24 14.88
C HIS A 218 27.35 22.11 15.90
N CYS A 219 26.12 21.94 16.38
CA CYS A 219 25.76 20.97 17.39
C CYS A 219 24.84 19.89 16.79
N VAL A 220 25.28 18.64 16.84
CA VAL A 220 24.42 17.50 16.52
C VAL A 220 23.58 17.16 17.76
N THR A 221 22.29 16.91 17.58
CA THR A 221 21.39 16.55 18.68
C THR A 221 21.18 15.04 18.69
N ASP A 222 21.34 14.42 19.86
CA ASP A 222 21.16 12.98 20.02
C ASP A 222 20.46 12.67 21.36
N SER A 223 19.15 12.41 21.29
CA SER A 223 18.35 12.02 22.46
C SER A 223 18.79 10.69 23.08
N GLY A 224 19.54 9.85 22.34
CA GLY A 224 20.13 8.62 22.85
C GLY A 224 21.38 8.84 23.70
N CYS A 225 21.98 10.03 23.65
CA CYS A 225 23.19 10.34 24.40
C CYS A 225 22.86 10.84 25.81
N SER A 226 23.51 10.28 26.84
CA SER A 226 23.29 10.64 28.25
C SER A 226 24.05 11.90 28.70
N ILE A 227 24.88 12.49 27.83
CA ILE A 227 25.77 13.61 28.16
C ILE A 227 25.75 14.69 27.08
N VAL A 228 26.27 15.88 27.39
CA VAL A 228 26.71 16.83 26.37
C VAL A 228 28.20 16.63 26.17
N ALA A 229 28.61 16.45 24.91
CA ALA A 229 30.01 16.18 24.56
C ALA A 229 30.55 17.23 23.58
N MET A 230 31.84 17.52 23.67
CA MET A 230 32.57 18.41 22.75
C MET A 230 33.91 17.78 22.39
N SER A 231 34.34 17.94 21.14
CA SER A 231 35.66 17.48 20.72
C SER A 231 36.79 18.23 21.45
N ASP A 232 37.92 17.55 21.67
CA ASP A 232 39.14 18.16 22.23
C ASP A 232 39.62 19.35 21.38
N THR A 233 39.48 19.25 20.06
CA THR A 233 39.81 20.30 19.11
C THR A 233 38.89 21.51 19.20
N ALA A 234 37.57 21.31 19.29
CA ALA A 234 36.63 22.39 19.51
C ALA A 234 36.90 23.07 20.87
N CYS A 235 37.05 22.27 21.93
CA CYS A 235 37.37 22.77 23.27
C CYS A 235 38.60 23.70 23.27
N ASN A 236 39.69 23.26 22.62
CA ASN A 236 40.90 24.07 22.44
C ASN A 236 40.64 25.32 21.59
N ALA A 237 39.87 25.22 20.51
CA ALA A 237 39.55 26.34 19.63
C ALA A 237 38.70 27.42 20.33
N PHE A 238 37.82 27.03 21.26
CA PHE A 238 37.03 27.94 22.08
C PHE A 238 37.77 28.41 23.34
N GLY A 239 38.95 27.86 23.65
CA GLY A 239 39.72 28.19 24.84
C GLY A 239 39.02 27.79 26.15
N ILE A 240 38.25 26.70 26.12
CA ILE A 240 37.48 26.23 27.27
C ILE A 240 38.38 25.41 28.19
N ALA A 241 38.50 25.83 29.45
CA ALA A 241 39.17 25.04 30.47
C ALA A 241 38.25 23.90 30.95
N PHE A 242 38.82 22.72 31.19
CA PHE A 242 38.11 21.56 31.71
C PHE A 242 38.92 20.88 32.82
N ASP A 243 38.23 20.16 33.70
CA ASP A 243 38.83 19.37 34.78
C ASP A 243 39.18 17.96 34.27
N PRO A 244 40.48 17.62 34.10
CA PRO A 244 40.90 16.30 33.62
C PRO A 244 40.76 15.20 34.68
N GLY A 245 40.55 15.56 35.96
CA GLY A 245 40.35 14.58 37.04
C GLY A 245 38.96 13.95 37.05
N ARG A 246 38.04 14.44 36.21
CA ARG A 246 36.64 13.98 36.15
C ARG A 246 36.32 13.38 34.78
N THR A 247 36.75 12.14 34.60
CA THR A 247 36.50 11.36 33.38
C THR A 247 35.38 10.35 33.59
N ILE A 248 34.60 10.08 32.54
CA ILE A 248 33.57 9.04 32.52
C ILE A 248 33.77 8.10 31.33
N PRO A 249 33.36 6.82 31.43
CA PRO A 249 33.35 5.90 30.30
C PRO A 249 32.20 6.25 29.33
N LEU A 250 32.47 6.14 28.04
CA LEU A 250 31.55 6.34 26.92
C LEU A 250 31.33 5.02 26.21
N GLN A 251 30.16 4.43 26.38
CA GLN A 251 29.79 3.23 25.62
C GLN A 251 29.11 3.63 24.32
N SER A 252 29.74 3.31 23.19
CA SER A 252 29.16 3.50 21.86
C SER A 252 28.10 2.43 21.56
N ALA A 253 27.25 2.69 20.57
CA ALA A 253 26.22 1.75 20.12
C ALA A 253 26.78 0.43 19.57
N ASN A 254 28.07 0.38 19.21
CA ASN A 254 28.77 -0.84 18.80
C ASN A 254 29.29 -1.67 19.99
N GLY A 255 29.11 -1.21 21.24
CA GLY A 255 29.56 -1.88 22.46
C GLY A 255 30.99 -1.53 22.90
N GLU A 256 31.74 -0.76 22.11
CA GLU A 256 33.07 -0.29 22.50
C GLU A 256 32.96 0.79 23.57
N THR A 257 33.93 0.80 24.50
CA THR A 257 33.96 1.77 25.59
C THR A 257 35.22 2.63 25.49
N ASP A 258 35.01 3.92 25.25
CA ASP A 258 36.04 4.95 25.29
C ASP A 258 35.93 5.78 26.58
N TRP A 259 36.82 6.75 26.76
CA TRP A 259 36.83 7.63 27.93
C TRP A 259 36.86 9.10 27.52
N THR A 260 36.15 9.95 28.26
CA THR A 260 36.26 11.40 28.14
C THR A 260 37.61 11.87 28.69
N LEU A 261 38.18 12.95 28.14
CA LEU A 261 39.37 13.62 28.68
C LEU A 261 39.10 14.40 29.97
N GLY A 262 37.85 14.77 30.23
CA GLY A 262 37.44 15.52 31.42
C GLY A 262 36.10 16.22 31.21
N VAL A 263 35.76 17.17 32.10
CA VAL A 263 34.50 17.93 32.03
C VAL A 263 34.74 19.43 32.20
N ALA A 264 34.17 20.22 31.29
CA ALA A 264 34.03 21.66 31.43
C ALA A 264 32.66 21.97 32.05
N LYS A 265 32.65 22.76 33.12
CA LYS A 265 31.42 23.07 33.84
C LYS A 265 30.84 24.40 33.41
N ASP A 266 29.51 24.48 33.40
CA ASP A 266 28.75 25.71 33.21
C ASP A 266 29.18 26.50 31.95
N VAL A 267 29.41 25.78 30.85
CA VAL A 267 29.79 26.41 29.59
C VAL A 267 28.55 27.10 29.00
N PRO A 268 28.60 28.42 28.69
CA PRO A 268 27.44 29.16 28.19
C PRO A 268 27.23 28.92 26.70
N PHE A 269 26.14 28.23 26.35
CA PHE A 269 25.68 28.05 24.97
C PHE A 269 24.50 28.96 24.70
N ARG A 270 24.60 29.77 23.64
CA ARG A 270 23.48 30.56 23.14
C ARG A 270 22.86 29.91 21.89
N PHE A 271 21.57 29.59 21.97
CA PHE A 271 20.75 29.05 20.89
C PHE A 271 19.70 30.08 20.51
N GLY A 272 20.01 30.94 19.54
CA GLY A 272 19.18 32.12 19.27
C GLY A 272 19.12 33.02 20.51
N GLU A 273 17.92 33.16 21.10
CA GLU A 273 17.71 33.96 22.32
C GLU A 273 17.86 33.15 23.62
N VAL A 274 17.95 31.82 23.57
CA VAL A 274 18.05 30.96 24.75
C VAL A 274 19.51 30.85 25.19
N LEU A 275 19.77 31.09 26.47
CA LEU A 275 21.09 30.88 27.10
C LEU A 275 21.04 29.67 28.04
N ALA A 276 21.78 28.62 27.69
CA ALA A 276 21.88 27.39 28.47
C ALA A 276 23.31 27.19 28.99
N PHE A 277 23.46 26.95 30.29
CA PHE A 277 24.74 26.58 30.89
C PHE A 277 24.84 25.06 30.93
N LEU A 278 25.78 24.49 30.18
CA LEU A 278 25.90 23.04 29.98
C LEU A 278 27.15 22.49 30.64
N GLN A 279 27.03 21.29 31.21
CA GLN A 279 28.18 20.48 31.62
C GLN A 279 28.67 19.70 30.40
N VAL A 280 29.87 20.03 29.91
CA VAL A 280 30.38 19.54 28.63
C VAL A 280 31.54 18.59 28.86
N HIS A 281 31.36 17.32 28.50
CA HIS A 281 32.41 16.33 28.53
C HIS A 281 33.31 16.44 27.29
N ILE A 282 34.62 16.49 27.50
CA ILE A 282 35.59 16.62 26.40
C ILE A 282 35.95 15.23 25.89
N VAL A 283 35.81 15.00 24.59
CA VAL A 283 36.02 13.70 23.94
C VAL A 283 37.16 13.79 22.92
N PRO A 284 38.09 12.82 22.89
CA PRO A 284 39.19 12.86 21.95
C PRO A 284 38.72 12.52 20.53
N SER A 285 38.91 13.43 19.58
CA SER A 285 38.70 13.21 18.13
C SER A 285 37.36 12.56 17.70
N PRO A 286 36.19 12.99 18.23
CA PRO A 286 34.90 12.49 17.77
C PRO A 286 34.55 13.01 16.36
N ALA A 287 33.55 12.39 15.72
CA ALA A 287 33.06 12.79 14.40
C ALA A 287 32.16 14.05 14.40
N TYR A 288 32.15 14.83 15.47
CA TYR A 288 31.31 16.02 15.67
C TYR A 288 32.08 17.09 16.47
N ASP A 289 31.72 18.36 16.33
CA ASP A 289 32.28 19.41 17.19
C ASP A 289 31.62 19.40 18.57
N VAL A 290 30.28 19.36 18.59
CA VAL A 290 29.46 19.25 19.80
C VAL A 290 28.31 18.26 19.56
N LEU A 291 28.07 17.41 20.55
CA LEU A 291 26.91 16.51 20.63
C LEU A 291 26.05 16.93 21.83
N LEU A 292 24.80 17.31 21.57
CA LEU A 292 23.82 17.68 22.58
C LEU A 292 22.97 16.45 22.92
N GLY A 293 23.22 15.89 24.10
CA GLY A 293 22.42 14.79 24.63
C GLY A 293 21.28 15.22 25.54
N ARG A 294 20.76 14.26 26.30
CA ARG A 294 19.63 14.41 27.23
C ARG A 294 19.74 15.58 28.21
N PRO A 295 20.91 15.93 28.79
CA PRO A 295 21.00 17.07 29.69
C PRO A 295 20.56 18.39 29.05
N PHE A 296 20.89 18.60 27.76
CA PHE A 296 20.46 19.78 27.02
C PHE A 296 18.94 19.79 26.78
N GLU A 297 18.38 18.66 26.34
CA GLU A 297 16.94 18.53 26.07
C GLU A 297 16.10 18.80 27.33
N VAL A 298 16.53 18.23 28.47
CA VAL A 298 15.84 18.39 29.75
C VAL A 298 15.96 19.82 30.26
N LEU A 299 17.16 20.40 30.22
CA LEU A 299 17.40 21.77 30.71
C LEU A 299 16.57 22.81 29.94
N THR A 300 16.46 22.64 28.62
CA THR A 300 15.74 23.57 27.75
C THR A 300 14.28 23.18 27.51
N GLN A 301 13.79 22.10 28.14
CA GLN A 301 12.47 21.50 27.87
C GLN A 301 12.20 21.40 26.36
N ALA A 302 13.20 20.92 25.61
CA ALA A 302 13.19 20.96 24.16
C ALA A 302 12.00 20.16 23.59
N HIS A 303 11.20 20.81 22.75
CA HIS A 303 10.15 20.17 21.98
C HIS A 303 10.59 20.05 20.52
N ILE A 304 10.68 18.81 20.04
CA ILE A 304 11.17 18.50 18.70
C ILE A 304 9.98 18.15 17.80
N ARG A 305 9.79 18.90 16.72
CA ARG A 305 8.77 18.64 15.71
C ARG A 305 9.43 18.19 14.41
N ASN A 306 9.11 16.97 13.98
CA ASN A 306 9.56 16.38 12.73
C ASN A 306 8.52 16.59 11.62
N PHE A 307 8.98 16.82 10.39
CA PHE A 307 8.14 17.01 9.22
C PHE A 307 8.40 15.92 8.16
N LEU A 308 7.39 15.63 7.34
CA LEU A 308 7.52 14.65 6.24
C LEU A 308 8.54 15.07 5.18
N SER A 309 8.89 16.36 5.10
CA SER A 309 9.98 16.84 4.25
C SER A 309 11.37 16.37 4.71
N GLY A 310 11.48 15.78 5.91
CA GLY A 310 12.76 15.49 6.56
C GLY A 310 13.31 16.67 7.37
N ASP A 311 12.62 17.82 7.36
CA ASP A 311 12.97 18.93 8.24
C ASP A 311 12.58 18.64 9.69
N GLN A 312 13.29 19.31 10.59
CA GLN A 312 13.08 19.20 12.03
C GLN A 312 13.20 20.59 12.65
N HIS A 313 12.27 20.95 13.53
CA HIS A 313 12.29 22.20 14.29
C HIS A 313 12.43 21.92 15.78
N PHE A 314 13.27 22.70 16.47
CA PHE A 314 13.44 22.66 17.92
C PHE A 314 12.78 23.88 18.55
N THR A 315 11.83 23.65 19.46
CA THR A 315 11.33 24.70 20.35
C THR A 315 12.03 24.57 21.69
N LEU A 316 12.86 25.54 22.03
CA LEU A 316 13.65 25.58 23.25
C LEU A 316 13.02 26.58 24.22
N THR A 317 12.98 26.23 25.50
CA THR A 317 12.57 27.10 26.60
C THR A 317 13.81 27.55 27.35
N ASP A 318 13.97 28.86 27.52
CA ASP A 318 15.05 29.41 28.32
C ASP A 318 14.86 29.02 29.80
N PRO A 319 15.84 28.37 30.44
CA PRO A 319 15.69 27.88 31.80
C PRO A 319 15.58 29.00 32.85
N ASN A 320 16.03 30.22 32.52
CA ASN A 320 16.05 31.35 33.45
C ASN A 320 14.84 32.28 33.24
N SER A 321 14.47 32.55 31.99
CA SER A 321 13.42 33.51 31.64
C SER A 321 12.09 32.89 31.22
N HIS A 322 12.04 31.57 31.00
CA HIS A 322 10.89 30.82 30.49
C HIS A 322 10.37 31.26 29.11
N LYS A 323 11.11 32.12 28.40
CA LYS A 323 10.81 32.45 27.01
C LYS A 323 11.07 31.25 26.11
N THR A 324 10.22 31.06 25.11
CA THR A 324 10.35 29.99 24.13
C THR A 324 10.80 30.54 22.78
N VAL A 325 11.71 29.83 22.13
CA VAL A 325 12.17 30.14 20.77
C VAL A 325 12.10 28.88 19.92
N THR A 326 11.62 29.00 18.68
CA THR A 326 11.65 27.91 17.70
C THR A 326 12.77 28.16 16.70
N ILE A 327 13.67 27.19 16.58
CA ILE A 327 14.86 27.24 15.72
C ILE A 327 14.75 26.12 14.68
N PRO A 328 14.89 26.43 13.38
CA PRO A 328 14.99 25.40 12.35
C PRO A 328 16.34 24.68 12.46
N THR A 329 16.33 23.36 12.26
CA THR A 329 17.59 22.60 12.15
C THR A 329 18.18 22.73 10.76
N ILE A 330 19.47 22.44 10.64
CA ILE A 330 20.17 22.29 9.37
C ILE A 330 20.73 20.86 9.24
N PRO A 331 21.00 20.36 8.02
CA PRO A 331 21.71 19.10 7.83
C PRO A 331 23.05 19.11 8.57
N ARG A 332 23.45 17.96 9.10
CA ARG A 332 24.72 17.79 9.82
C ARG A 332 25.88 18.21 8.92
N GLU A 333 26.67 19.14 9.43
CA GLU A 333 27.95 19.51 8.82
C GLU A 333 29.08 18.61 9.38
N PRO A 334 30.15 18.37 8.58
CA PRO A 334 31.38 17.80 9.10
C PRO A 334 31.96 18.66 10.24
N PRO A 335 32.67 18.07 11.21
CA PRO A 335 33.30 18.83 12.28
C PRO A 335 34.23 19.90 11.70
N ARG A 336 34.06 21.14 12.13
CA ARG A 336 34.81 22.30 11.64
C ARG A 336 36.19 22.40 12.28
N TYR A 337 36.34 21.87 13.49
CA TYR A 337 37.59 21.90 14.25
C TYR A 337 38.25 20.53 14.16
N CYS A 338 38.93 20.22 13.05
CA CYS A 338 39.74 19.01 12.91
C CYS A 338 41.22 19.33 13.18
N LYS A 339 41.97 18.37 13.75
CA LYS A 339 43.44 18.40 13.66
C LYS A 339 43.77 18.28 12.17
N GLY A 340 44.36 19.32 11.58
CA GLY A 340 44.83 19.26 10.20
C GLY A 340 45.70 18.04 10.01
N ASP A 341 45.42 17.25 8.97
CA ASP A 341 46.21 16.08 8.64
C ASP A 341 47.64 16.54 8.36
N SER A 342 48.55 16.33 9.31
CA SER A 342 49.98 16.67 9.19
C SER A 342 50.71 15.76 8.19
N ARG A 343 50.01 15.27 7.17
CA ARG A 343 50.53 14.47 6.06
C ARG A 343 50.83 15.27 4.79
N GLU A 344 50.42 16.55 4.70
CA GLU A 344 50.66 17.37 3.50
C GLU A 344 51.96 18.22 3.51
N ARG A 345 52.84 18.08 4.51
CA ARG A 345 54.16 18.75 4.51
C ARG A 345 55.35 17.80 4.34
N ARG A 346 55.22 16.81 3.45
CA ARG A 346 56.35 16.09 2.86
C ARG A 346 56.10 15.87 1.37
N LYS A 347 56.40 16.88 0.57
CA LYS A 347 56.82 16.73 -0.82
C LYS A 347 58.11 17.50 -1.01
#